data_AF-A0A0R3T9Z5-F1
#
_entry.id   AF-A0A0R3T9Z5-F1
#
_cell.length_a   1.000
_cell.length_b   1.000
_cell.length_c   1.000
_cell.angle_alpha   90.00
_cell.angle_beta   90.00
_cell.angle_gamma   90.00
#
_symmetry.space_group_name_H-M   'P 1'
#
loop_
_entity.id
_entity.type
_entity.pdbx_description
1 polymer ?
#
loop_
_entity_poly.entity_id
_entity_poly.type
_entity_poly.pdbx_seq_one_letter_code
_entity_poly.pdbx_strand_id
1 'polypeptide(L)'
;MSAVIKFITDKLTSPPFNRNFNYITFDSLEPNLLLQLLVDIFDIRDETPEATTMRILGVLKMLRYKIPSEPDDVLCESLIIGDKTCIHSIMESVLQNFEEHRKRCYLSKFLSKVQVPADFMQDTDLSKLFLEVKETCVAT
;
A
#
# COMPACT_ATOMS: atom_id res chain seq x y z
N MET A 1 -16.14 -13.96 7.58
CA MET A 1 -16.65 -12.85 6.74
C MET A 1 -17.25 -11.72 7.57
N SER A 2 -18.32 -11.91 8.37
CA SER A 2 -18.92 -10.82 9.17
C SER A 2 -17.99 -10.20 10.24
N ALA A 3 -17.10 -10.98 10.87
CA ALA A 3 -16.17 -10.46 11.88
C ALA A 3 -15.14 -9.47 11.29
N VAL A 4 -14.65 -9.77 10.08
CA VAL A 4 -13.67 -8.95 9.35
C VAL A 4 -14.28 -7.58 9.00
N ILE A 5 -15.50 -7.59 8.45
CA ILE A 5 -16.24 -6.36 8.12
C ILE A 5 -16.49 -5.52 9.36
N LYS A 6 -16.84 -6.16 10.48
CA LYS A 6 -17.02 -5.47 11.76
C LYS A 6 -15.74 -4.80 12.23
N PHE A 7 -14.62 -5.52 12.17
CA PHE A 7 -13.31 -5.01 12.54
C PHE A 7 -12.88 -3.83 11.67
N ILE A 8 -13.03 -3.95 10.34
CA ILE A 8 -12.68 -2.88 9.39
C ILE A 8 -13.51 -1.63 9.66
N THR A 9 -14.83 -1.78 9.84
CA THR A 9 -15.75 -0.64 10.08
C THR A 9 -15.41 0.08 11.40
N ASP A 10 -15.08 -0.66 12.45
CA ASP A 10 -14.66 -0.10 13.74
C ASP A 10 -13.34 0.69 13.63
N LYS A 11 -12.37 0.15 12.88
CA LYS A 11 -11.10 0.82 12.59
C LYS A 11 -11.24 2.05 11.69
N LEU A 12 -12.16 2.03 10.73
CA LEU A 12 -12.46 3.19 9.86
C LEU A 12 -13.21 4.30 10.60
N THR A 13 -14.04 3.93 11.58
CA THR A 13 -14.74 4.89 12.44
C THR A 13 -13.77 5.55 13.43
N SER A 14 -12.73 4.83 13.83
CA SER A 14 -11.67 5.31 14.71
C SER A 14 -10.72 6.32 14.01
N PRO A 15 -10.01 7.19 14.78
CA PRO A 15 -8.92 7.99 14.23
C PRO A 15 -7.82 7.09 13.66
N PRO A 16 -7.20 7.41 12.51
CA PRO A 16 -7.18 8.70 11.80
C PRO A 16 -8.25 8.88 10.71
N PHE A 17 -9.09 7.87 10.44
CA PHE A 17 -9.98 7.88 9.28
C PHE A 17 -11.31 8.59 9.56
N ASN A 18 -11.85 8.50 10.79
CA ASN A 18 -13.08 9.15 11.25
C ASN A 18 -14.23 9.08 10.23
N ARG A 19 -14.37 7.94 9.51
CA ARG A 19 -15.43 7.75 8.52
C ARG A 19 -16.59 6.98 9.18
N ASN A 20 -17.76 7.60 9.21
CA ASN A 20 -18.98 7.00 9.75
C ASN A 20 -19.61 6.03 8.74
N PHE A 21 -19.05 4.82 8.64
CA PHE A 21 -19.65 3.75 7.83
C PHE A 21 -20.59 2.90 8.69
N ASN A 22 -21.76 2.56 8.14
CA ASN A 22 -22.64 1.56 8.75
C ASN A 22 -22.28 0.17 8.18
N TYR A 23 -22.26 -0.89 9.00
CA TYR A 23 -21.80 -2.23 8.60
C TYR A 23 -22.55 -2.76 7.36
N ILE A 24 -23.86 -2.46 7.29
CA ILE A 24 -24.73 -2.88 6.19
C ILE A 24 -24.35 -2.14 4.90
N THR A 25 -24.15 -0.82 4.99
CA THR A 25 -23.71 -0.04 3.83
C THR A 25 -22.34 -0.48 3.34
N PHE A 26 -21.42 -0.82 4.25
CA PHE A 26 -20.08 -1.27 3.89
C PHE A 26 -20.09 -2.61 3.14
N ASP A 27 -20.89 -3.59 3.58
CA ASP A 27 -21.04 -4.88 2.90
C ASP A 27 -21.67 -4.72 1.49
N SER A 28 -22.61 -3.76 1.36
CA SER A 28 -23.25 -3.43 0.10
C SER A 28 -22.42 -2.55 -0.85
N LEU A 29 -21.23 -2.07 -0.44
CA LEU A 29 -20.41 -1.18 -1.28
C LEU A 29 -20.06 -1.84 -2.61
N GLU A 30 -20.03 -1.04 -3.66
CA GLU A 30 -19.56 -1.49 -4.96
C GLU A 30 -18.05 -1.78 -4.93
N PRO A 31 -17.57 -2.77 -5.71
CA PRO A 31 -16.15 -3.07 -5.85
C PRO A 31 -15.26 -1.84 -6.11
N ASN A 32 -15.73 -0.93 -6.97
CA ASN A 32 -15.01 0.29 -7.33
C ASN A 32 -14.83 1.23 -6.14
N LEU A 33 -15.90 1.43 -5.36
CA LEU A 33 -15.86 2.27 -4.16
C LEU A 33 -14.97 1.65 -3.07
N LEU A 34 -14.98 0.32 -2.96
CA LEU A 34 -14.13 -0.40 -2.02
C LEU A 34 -12.64 -0.29 -2.41
N LEU A 35 -12.32 -0.38 -3.70
CA LEU A 35 -10.98 -0.16 -4.22
C LEU A 35 -10.53 1.29 -3.98
N GLN A 36 -11.39 2.28 -4.25
CA GLN A 36 -11.12 3.69 -3.95
C GLN A 36 -10.86 3.91 -2.46
N LEU A 37 -11.61 3.26 -1.58
CA LEU A 37 -11.36 3.35 -0.14
C LEU A 37 -9.99 2.77 0.24
N LEU A 38 -9.56 1.69 -0.42
CA LEU A 38 -8.22 1.14 -0.23
C LEU A 38 -7.14 2.10 -0.74
N VAL A 39 -7.35 2.72 -1.90
CA VAL A 39 -6.48 3.74 -2.49
C VAL A 39 -6.34 4.96 -1.55
N ASP A 40 -7.45 5.44 -0.99
CA ASP A 40 -7.51 6.52 0.00
C ASP A 40 -6.68 6.19 1.25
N ILE A 41 -6.74 4.94 1.73
CA ILE A 41 -5.95 4.50 2.91
C ILE A 41 -4.45 4.56 2.63
N PHE A 42 -4.04 4.26 1.39
CA PHE A 42 -2.65 4.31 0.98
C PHE A 42 -2.20 5.68 0.46
N ASP A 43 -3.10 6.66 0.35
CA ASP A 43 -2.85 8.00 -0.22
C ASP A 43 -2.18 7.93 -1.61
N ILE A 44 -2.65 7.00 -2.45
CA ILE A 44 -2.20 6.87 -3.85
C ILE A 44 -3.09 7.78 -4.71
N ARG A 45 -2.50 8.63 -5.55
CA ARG A 45 -3.26 9.53 -6.43
C ARG A 45 -3.78 8.77 -7.66
N ASP A 46 -5.01 9.10 -8.07
CA ASP A 46 -5.76 8.44 -9.16
C ASP A 46 -4.93 8.26 -10.44
N GLU A 47 -4.48 7.02 -10.67
CA GLU A 47 -3.88 6.53 -11.92
C GLU A 47 -4.87 5.51 -12.55
N THR A 48 -4.56 4.98 -13.74
CA THR A 48 -5.40 3.91 -14.36
C THR A 48 -5.55 2.72 -13.41
N PRO A 49 -6.62 1.88 -13.52
CA PRO A 49 -6.80 0.74 -12.63
C PRO A 49 -5.62 -0.24 -12.65
N GLU A 50 -4.93 -0.40 -13.79
CA GLU A 50 -3.72 -1.25 -13.85
C GLU A 50 -2.54 -0.63 -13.09
N ALA A 51 -2.32 0.68 -13.27
CA ALA A 51 -1.26 1.40 -12.58
C ALA A 51 -1.49 1.42 -11.06
N THR A 52 -2.72 1.70 -10.65
CA THR A 52 -3.16 1.64 -9.24
C THR A 52 -2.91 0.25 -8.64
N THR A 53 -3.22 -0.81 -9.38
CA THR A 53 -2.97 -2.20 -8.95
C THR A 53 -1.48 -2.46 -8.73
N MET A 54 -0.62 -2.04 -9.67
CA MET A 54 0.82 -2.19 -9.53
C MET A 54 1.38 -1.40 -8.34
N ARG A 55 0.86 -0.19 -8.08
CA ARG A 55 1.23 0.62 -6.92
C ARG A 55 0.83 -0.06 -5.62
N ILE A 56 -0.42 -0.53 -5.52
CA ILE A 56 -0.91 -1.25 -4.34
C ILE A 56 -0.05 -2.50 -4.11
N LEU A 57 0.27 -3.27 -5.14
CA LEU A 57 1.16 -4.43 -5.03
C LEU A 57 2.55 -4.04 -4.52
N GLY A 58 3.11 -2.94 -5.04
CA GLY A 58 4.39 -2.40 -4.56
C GLY A 58 4.35 -2.03 -3.08
N VAL A 59 3.28 -1.36 -2.64
CA VAL A 59 3.07 -1.02 -1.23
C VAL A 59 2.89 -2.30 -0.39
N LEU A 60 2.12 -3.28 -0.83
CA LEU A 60 1.93 -4.54 -0.12
C LEU A 60 3.25 -5.33 0.04
N LYS A 61 4.06 -5.39 -1.02
CA LYS A 61 5.42 -5.98 -0.97
C LYS A 61 6.30 -5.27 0.05
N MET A 62 6.24 -3.94 0.08
CA MET A 62 6.96 -3.09 1.02
C MET A 62 6.51 -3.30 2.47
N LEU A 63 5.20 -3.48 2.69
CA LEU A 63 4.60 -3.76 3.98
C LEU A 63 4.84 -5.21 4.45
N ARG A 64 5.57 -6.02 3.67
CA ARG A 64 5.81 -7.46 3.90
C ARG A 64 4.51 -8.24 4.06
N TYR A 65 3.50 -7.86 3.30
CA TYR A 65 2.24 -8.59 3.30
C TYR A 65 2.49 -10.01 2.80
N LYS A 66 2.18 -11.01 3.64
CA LYS A 66 2.22 -12.41 3.24
C LYS A 66 1.00 -12.66 2.37
N ILE A 67 1.17 -12.49 1.06
CA ILE A 67 0.15 -12.92 0.10
C ILE A 67 0.00 -14.43 0.30
N PRO A 68 -1.20 -14.92 0.70
CA PRO A 68 -1.40 -16.33 0.96
C PRO A 68 -1.37 -17.07 -0.37
N SER A 69 -0.20 -17.59 -0.74
CA SER A 69 0.03 -18.66 -1.73
C SER A 69 -0.38 -18.42 -3.20
N GLU A 70 -1.11 -17.37 -3.54
CA GLU A 70 -1.49 -17.06 -4.93
C GLU A 70 -0.35 -16.33 -5.66
N PRO A 71 -0.10 -16.62 -6.95
CA PRO A 71 0.88 -15.88 -7.73
C PRO A 71 0.47 -14.40 -7.83
N ASP A 72 1.47 -13.52 -7.90
CA ASP A 72 1.27 -12.05 -8.01
C ASP A 72 0.28 -11.69 -9.13
N ASP A 73 0.23 -12.50 -10.21
CA ASP A 73 -0.65 -12.31 -11.36
C ASP A 73 -2.14 -12.50 -11.01
N VAL A 74 -2.48 -13.51 -10.19
CA VAL A 74 -3.86 -13.77 -9.75
C VAL A 74 -4.34 -12.69 -8.78
N LEU A 75 -3.44 -12.17 -7.94
CA LEU A 75 -3.76 -11.04 -7.07
C LEU A 75 -4.01 -9.77 -7.88
N CYS A 76 -3.20 -9.51 -8.92
CA CYS A 76 -3.40 -8.39 -9.83
C CYS A 76 -4.76 -8.49 -10.53
N GLU A 77 -5.07 -9.65 -11.11
CA GLU A 77 -6.36 -9.87 -11.76
C GLU A 77 -7.52 -9.68 -10.78
N SER A 78 -7.42 -10.23 -9.57
CA SER A 78 -8.45 -10.09 -8.54
C SER A 78 -8.67 -8.64 -8.10
N LEU A 79 -7.60 -7.84 -8.04
CA LEU A 79 -7.70 -6.42 -7.68
C LEU A 79 -8.28 -5.57 -8.83
N ILE A 80 -7.95 -5.91 -10.09
CA ILE A 80 -8.50 -5.28 -11.28
C ILE A 80 -10.00 -5.60 -11.44
N ILE A 81 -10.39 -6.85 -11.17
CA ILE A 81 -11.80 -7.29 -11.18
C ILE A 81 -12.57 -6.69 -9.99
N GLY A 82 -11.86 -6.30 -8.92
CA GLY A 82 -12.46 -5.74 -7.71
C GLY A 82 -13.09 -6.81 -6.81
N ASP A 83 -12.43 -7.97 -6.68
CA ASP A 83 -12.95 -9.02 -5.80
C ASP A 83 -13.02 -8.53 -4.34
N LYS A 84 -14.23 -8.50 -3.81
CA LYS A 84 -14.51 -8.00 -2.45
C LYS A 84 -13.78 -8.83 -1.40
N THR A 85 -13.67 -10.14 -1.59
CA THR A 85 -13.06 -11.01 -0.57
C THR A 85 -11.56 -10.75 -0.43
N CYS A 86 -10.87 -10.55 -1.56
CA CYS A 86 -9.48 -10.12 -1.61
C CYS A 86 -9.29 -8.75 -0.95
N ILE A 87 -10.08 -7.75 -1.33
CA ILE A 87 -9.93 -6.38 -0.81
C ILE A 87 -10.18 -6.33 0.71
N HIS A 88 -11.19 -7.04 1.22
CA HIS A 88 -11.44 -7.12 2.66
C HIS A 88 -10.27 -7.76 3.42
N SER A 89 -9.66 -8.81 2.87
CA SER A 89 -8.51 -9.49 3.49
C SER A 89 -7.28 -8.57 3.55
N ILE A 90 -7.05 -7.79 2.49
CA ILE A 90 -5.99 -6.78 2.44
C ILE A 90 -6.25 -5.68 3.46
N MET A 91 -7.46 -5.12 3.49
CA MET A 91 -7.85 -4.08 4.44
C MET A 91 -7.67 -4.52 5.89
N GLU A 92 -8.14 -5.72 6.24
CA GLU A 92 -7.98 -6.29 7.58
C GLU A 92 -6.50 -6.33 7.97
N SER A 93 -5.65 -6.82 7.08
CA SER A 93 -4.23 -7.03 7.35
C SER A 93 -3.44 -5.71 7.48
N VAL A 94 -3.84 -4.68 6.74
CA VAL A 94 -3.27 -3.34 6.83
C VAL A 94 -3.76 -2.65 8.11
N LEU A 95 -5.02 -2.83 8.49
CA LEU A 95 -5.61 -2.19 9.67
C LEU A 95 -5.19 -2.88 10.98
N GLN A 96 -4.90 -4.18 10.96
CA GLN A 96 -4.48 -4.93 12.15
C GLN A 96 -3.15 -4.41 12.72
N ASN A 97 -2.17 -4.12 11.85
CA ASN A 97 -0.84 -3.62 12.24
C ASN A 97 -0.57 -2.19 11.73
N PHE A 98 -1.59 -1.34 11.74
CA PHE A 98 -1.51 0.01 11.14
C PHE A 98 -0.32 0.85 11.63
N GLU A 99 0.03 0.80 12.91
CA GLU A 99 1.15 1.59 13.46
C GLU A 99 2.53 1.08 12.96
N GLU A 100 2.69 -0.23 12.83
CA GLU A 100 3.90 -0.85 12.29
C GLU A 100 4.04 -0.54 10.80
N HIS A 101 2.95 -0.67 10.05
CA HIS A 101 2.88 -0.32 8.64
C HIS A 101 3.16 1.16 8.41
N ARG A 102 2.67 2.05 9.28
CA ARG A 102 2.97 3.50 9.22
C ARG A 102 4.47 3.76 9.39
N LYS A 103 5.11 3.14 10.39
CA LYS A 103 6.57 3.28 10.60
C LYS A 103 7.35 2.77 9.40
N ARG A 104 6.97 1.63 8.82
CA ARG A 104 7.59 1.09 7.60
C ARG A 104 7.37 1.98 6.38
N CYS A 105 6.16 2.50 6.18
CA CYS A 105 5.86 3.44 5.11
C CYS A 105 6.69 4.71 5.21
N TYR A 106 6.80 5.25 6.43
CA TYR A 106 7.64 6.41 6.69
C TYR A 106 9.11 6.11 6.40
N LEU A 107 9.65 5.03 6.97
CA LEU A 107 11.05 4.63 6.79
C LEU A 107 11.40 4.36 5.33
N SER A 108 10.51 3.71 4.57
CA SER A 108 10.76 3.44 3.16
C SER A 108 10.89 4.71 2.31
N LYS A 109 10.20 5.81 2.64
CA LYS A 109 10.41 7.08 1.92
C LYS A 109 11.86 7.56 2.00
N PHE A 110 12.58 7.22 3.07
CA PHE A 110 13.97 7.62 3.29
C PHE A 110 14.99 6.52 3.01
N LEU A 111 14.62 5.25 3.19
CA LEU A 111 15.50 4.09 3.01
C LEU A 111 15.35 3.40 1.66
N SER A 112 14.44 3.88 0.79
CA SER A 112 14.32 3.35 -0.57
C SER A 112 15.58 3.68 -1.36
N LYS A 113 16.23 2.64 -1.87
CA LYS A 113 17.42 2.79 -2.72
C LYS A 113 17.02 3.52 -3.99
N VAL A 114 17.56 4.71 -4.19
CA VAL A 114 17.50 5.39 -5.48
C VAL A 114 18.31 4.55 -6.46
N GLN A 115 17.64 3.89 -7.39
CA GLN A 115 18.30 3.15 -8.46
C GLN A 115 18.73 4.14 -9.54
N VAL A 116 20.00 4.57 -9.49
CA VAL A 116 20.60 5.40 -10.54
C VAL A 116 21.13 4.46 -11.63
N PRO A 117 20.71 4.61 -12.90
CA PRO A 117 21.26 3.82 -14.00
C PRO A 117 22.77 4.04 -14.15
N ALA A 118 23.49 2.98 -14.49
CA ALA A 118 24.96 3.00 -14.57
C ALA A 118 25.51 4.01 -15.59
N ASP A 119 24.72 4.36 -16.61
CA ASP A 119 25.07 5.37 -17.62
C ASP A 119 25.26 6.77 -17.01
N PHE A 120 24.51 7.10 -15.95
CA PHE A 120 24.63 8.38 -15.24
C PHE A 120 25.70 8.37 -14.14
N MET A 121 26.25 7.19 -13.79
CA MET A 121 27.38 7.08 -12.84
C MET A 121 28.73 7.40 -13.49
N GLN A 122 28.80 7.52 -14.82
CA GLN A 122 30.03 7.95 -15.50
C GLN A 122 30.37 9.41 -15.22
N ASP A 123 29.37 10.21 -14.88
CA ASP A 123 29.55 11.61 -14.52
C ASP A 123 30.12 11.72 -13.09
N THR A 124 31.23 12.45 -12.96
CA THR A 124 32.02 12.48 -11.72
C THR A 124 31.28 13.24 -10.62
N ASP A 125 30.48 14.24 -10.97
CA ASP A 125 29.73 15.04 -10.01
C ASP A 125 28.49 14.29 -9.49
N LEU A 126 27.78 13.56 -10.36
CA LEU A 126 26.67 12.69 -9.97
C LEU A 126 27.13 11.54 -9.06
N SER A 127 28.29 10.95 -9.34
CA SER A 127 28.86 9.88 -8.52
C SER A 127 29.24 10.36 -7.10
N LYS A 128 29.80 11.56 -6.97
CA LYS A 128 30.09 12.16 -5.66
C LYS A 128 28.80 12.45 -4.87
N LEU A 129 27.82 13.06 -5.53
CA LEU A 129 26.53 13.37 -4.91
C LEU A 129 25.80 12.09 -4.45
N PHE A 130 25.87 11.02 -5.25
CA PHE A 130 25.27 9.73 -4.90
C PHE A 130 25.95 9.08 -3.68
N LEU A 131 27.28 9.20 -3.56
CA LEU A 131 28.02 8.72 -2.39
C LEU A 131 27.62 9.50 -1.12
N GLU A 132 27.51 10.82 -1.20
CA GLU A 132 27.11 11.68 -0.07
C GLU A 132 25.67 11.39 0.41
N VAL A 133 24.73 11.20 -0.53
CA VAL A 133 23.35 10.79 -0.21
C VAL A 133 23.33 9.39 0.44
N LYS A 134 24.21 8.49 -0.01
CA LYS A 134 24.29 7.15 0.57
C LYS A 134 24.87 7.15 1.98
N GLU A 135 25.88 7.97 2.26
CA GLU A 135 26.45 8.10 3.61
C GLU A 135 25.47 8.73 4.59
N THR A 136 24.76 9.79 4.17
CA THR A 136 23.74 10.43 5.01
C THR A 136 22.54 9.53 5.30
N CYS A 137 22.11 8.69 4.37
CA CYS A 137 21.03 7.72 4.61
C CYS A 137 21.42 6.52 5.51
N VAL A 138 22.71 6.27 5.76
CA VAL A 138 23.20 5.16 6.60
C VAL A 138 23.53 5.60 8.04
N ALA A 139 23.66 6.90 8.29
CA ALA A 139 24.10 7.47 9.56
C ALA A 139 22.99 7.74 10.61
N THR A 140 21.75 7.33 10.35
CA THR A 140 20.60 7.36 11.30
C THR A 140 20.07 5.97 11.54
#